data_AF-B2YHY9-F1
#
_entry.id   AF-B2YHY9-F1
#
_cell.length_a   1.000
_cell.length_b   1.000
_cell.length_c   1.000
_cell.angle_alpha   90.00
_cell.angle_beta   90.00
_cell.angle_gamma   90.00
#
_symmetry.space_group_name_H-M   'P 1'
#
loop_
_entity.id
_entity.type
_entity.pdbx_description
1 polymer ?
#
loop_
_entity_poly.entity_id
_entity_poly.type
_entity_poly.pdbx_seq_one_letter_code
_entity_poly.pdbx_strand_id
1 'polypeptide(L)'
;MAPKRNNMVPNGHFHKDWQRYVRTWFTQPMRKKRRHDRRVKKARTIAPRPVAGMLRPIVRCPTFKYNTKVRQGKGFTLDELKAAGINKKLARTIGISVDYRRRNKSVESLQQNVQRLKEYRSKLILFPKKMKAP
;
A
#
# COMPACT_ATOMS: atom_id res chain seq x y z
N MET A 1 -33.08 -32.74 10.68
CA MET A 1 -34.37 -32.05 10.45
C MET A 1 -34.82 -32.45 9.06
N ALA A 2 -35.95 -33.14 8.92
CA ALA A 2 -36.45 -33.50 7.59
C ALA A 2 -36.87 -32.22 6.83
N PRO A 3 -36.54 -32.08 5.54
CA PRO A 3 -36.97 -30.93 4.76
C PRO A 3 -38.51 -30.91 4.67
N LYS A 4 -39.12 -29.77 5.01
CA LYS A 4 -40.57 -29.56 4.82
C LYS A 4 -40.79 -29.01 3.42
N ARG A 5 -41.66 -29.66 2.62
CA ARG A 5 -41.96 -29.27 1.22
C ARG A 5 -40.70 -29.27 0.32
N ASN A 6 -40.81 -28.65 -0.86
CA ASN A 6 -39.75 -28.57 -1.86
C ASN A 6 -38.76 -27.43 -1.58
N ASN A 7 -38.00 -27.54 -0.49
CA ASN A 7 -36.94 -26.59 -0.13
C ASN A 7 -35.58 -27.03 -0.68
N MET A 8 -34.67 -26.08 -0.89
CA MET A 8 -33.27 -26.36 -1.23
C MET A 8 -32.59 -27.23 -0.16
N VAL A 9 -31.80 -28.21 -0.58
CA VAL A 9 -31.01 -29.04 0.32
C VAL A 9 -30.01 -28.16 1.09
N PRO A 10 -30.06 -28.11 2.44
CA PRO A 10 -29.14 -27.30 3.22
C PRO A 10 -27.69 -27.80 3.07
N ASN A 11 -26.78 -26.93 2.64
CA ASN A 11 -25.34 -27.20 2.62
C ASN A 11 -24.60 -26.38 3.70
N GLY A 12 -25.06 -26.50 4.95
CA GLY A 12 -24.51 -25.77 6.09
C GLY A 12 -23.22 -26.42 6.58
N HIS A 13 -22.09 -25.71 6.51
CA HIS A 13 -20.78 -26.25 6.92
C HIS A 13 -20.53 -26.11 8.43
N PHE A 14 -21.47 -26.59 9.23
CA PHE A 14 -21.48 -26.51 10.70
C PHE A 14 -21.34 -27.89 11.37
N HIS A 15 -20.64 -28.82 10.70
CA HIS A 15 -20.51 -30.24 11.11
C HIS A 15 -19.40 -30.51 12.15
N LYS A 16 -18.63 -29.48 12.53
CA LYS A 16 -17.59 -29.53 13.57
C LYS A 16 -18.01 -28.65 14.74
N ASP A 17 -17.30 -28.69 15.86
CA ASP A 17 -17.49 -27.82 17.04
C ASP A 17 -17.25 -26.32 16.75
N TRP A 18 -18.01 -25.76 15.82
CA TRP A 18 -17.87 -24.39 15.31
C TRP A 18 -18.18 -23.36 16.39
N GLN A 19 -19.04 -23.69 17.35
CA GLN A 19 -19.42 -22.83 18.46
C GLN A 19 -18.20 -22.42 19.31
N ARG A 20 -17.18 -23.29 19.44
CA ARG A 20 -15.93 -22.99 20.14
C ARG A 20 -15.05 -21.96 19.40
N TYR A 21 -15.24 -21.80 18.09
CA TYR A 21 -14.43 -20.95 17.22
C TYR A 21 -15.15 -19.69 16.74
N VAL A 22 -16.25 -19.32 17.39
CA VAL A 22 -17.01 -18.12 17.07
C VAL A 22 -16.17 -16.88 17.38
N ARG A 23 -15.84 -16.10 16.34
CA ARG A 23 -15.17 -14.81 16.48
C ARG A 23 -16.21 -13.68 16.51
N THR A 24 -16.32 -13.01 17.64
CA THR A 24 -17.21 -11.84 17.79
C THR A 24 -16.48 -10.53 17.45
N TRP A 25 -17.25 -9.51 17.11
CA TRP A 25 -16.76 -8.19 16.67
C TRP A 25 -17.01 -7.06 17.67
N PHE A 26 -17.33 -7.36 18.93
CA PHE A 26 -17.59 -6.35 19.99
C PHE A 26 -16.42 -5.38 20.19
N THR A 27 -15.19 -5.83 19.92
CA THR A 27 -13.98 -5.00 20.04
C THR A 27 -13.70 -4.10 18.83
N GLN A 28 -14.52 -4.17 17.77
CA GLN A 28 -14.33 -3.36 16.55
C GLN A 28 -14.22 -1.84 16.79
N PRO A 29 -15.09 -1.18 17.59
CA PRO A 29 -14.96 0.26 17.89
C PRO A 29 -13.66 0.59 18.62
N MET A 30 -13.29 -0.20 19.64
CA MET A 30 -12.04 0.01 20.38
C MET A 30 -10.79 -0.25 19.51
N ARG A 31 -10.85 -1.22 18.58
CA ARG A 31 -9.80 -1.41 17.57
C ARG A 31 -9.69 -0.22 16.61
N LYS A 32 -10.79 0.49 16.31
CA LYS A 32 -10.76 1.72 15.48
C LYS A 32 -10.07 2.85 16.23
N LYS A 33 -10.43 3.10 17.50
CA LYS A 33 -9.79 4.09 18.38
C LYS A 33 -8.28 3.82 18.52
N ARG A 34 -7.91 2.59 18.91
CA ARG A 34 -6.50 2.19 19.04
C ARG A 34 -5.67 2.38 17.75
N ARG A 35 -6.26 2.10 16.58
CA ARG A 35 -5.59 2.35 15.28
C ARG A 35 -5.39 3.84 15.03
N HIS A 36 -6.34 4.68 15.41
CA HIS A 36 -6.22 6.14 15.29
C HIS A 36 -5.11 6.66 16.21
N ASP A 37 -5.14 6.33 17.50
CA ASP A 37 -4.16 6.81 18.48
C ASP A 37 -2.73 6.40 18.08
N ARG A 38 -2.56 5.17 17.57
CA ARG A 38 -1.26 4.71 17.04
C ARG A 38 -0.81 5.51 15.81
N ARG A 39 -1.72 5.91 14.93
CA ARG A 39 -1.38 6.77 13.77
C ARG A 39 -0.97 8.17 14.24
N VAL A 40 -1.66 8.75 15.23
CA VAL A 40 -1.30 10.05 15.82
C VAL A 40 0.06 9.97 16.52
N LYS A 41 0.30 8.93 17.33
CA LYS A 41 1.60 8.70 17.96
C LYS A 41 2.72 8.59 16.93
N LYS A 42 2.51 7.78 15.87
CA LYS A 42 3.47 7.65 14.77
C LYS A 42 3.75 9.00 14.10
N ALA A 43 2.71 9.80 13.85
CA ALA A 43 2.85 11.12 13.23
C ALA A 43 3.78 12.04 14.01
N ARG A 44 3.58 12.11 15.33
CA ARG A 44 4.42 12.91 16.24
C ARG A 44 5.88 12.43 16.23
N THR A 45 6.12 11.12 16.25
CA THR A 45 7.48 10.56 16.27
C THR A 45 8.29 10.83 15.00
N ILE A 46 7.64 10.85 13.83
CA ILE A 46 8.35 10.99 12.54
C ILE A 46 8.38 12.44 12.02
N ALA A 47 7.76 13.39 12.74
CA ALA A 47 7.72 14.79 12.33
C ALA A 47 9.16 15.28 12.03
N PRO A 48 9.39 15.99 10.92
CA PRO A 48 8.41 16.63 10.02
C PRO A 48 7.90 15.76 8.85
N ARG A 49 8.24 14.46 8.77
CA ARG A 49 7.88 13.60 7.63
C ARG A 49 6.39 13.23 7.62
N PRO A 50 5.77 13.06 6.44
CA PRO A 50 4.36 12.65 6.34
C PRO A 50 4.12 11.19 6.78
N VAL A 51 2.98 10.95 7.42
CA VAL A 51 2.60 9.66 8.05
C VAL A 51 2.24 8.55 7.06
N ALA A 52 1.80 8.95 5.86
CA ALA A 52 1.38 8.05 4.78
C ALA A 52 2.47 7.06 4.35
N GLY A 53 3.73 7.33 4.71
CA GLY A 53 4.87 6.47 4.46
C GLY A 53 5.54 6.80 3.14
N MET A 54 6.18 5.79 2.55
CA MET A 54 6.97 5.97 1.33
C MET A 54 6.08 6.11 0.10
N LEU A 55 6.51 6.91 -0.88
CA LEU A 55 5.85 7.02 -2.19
C LEU A 55 5.83 5.64 -2.86
N ARG A 56 4.65 5.26 -3.38
CA ARG A 56 4.41 4.04 -4.14
C ARG A 56 4.07 4.35 -5.60
N PRO A 57 4.45 3.47 -6.54
CA PRO A 57 4.13 3.65 -7.96
C PRO A 57 2.66 3.36 -8.22
N ILE A 58 2.22 3.80 -9.39
CA ILE A 58 0.91 3.53 -9.95
C ILE A 58 1.03 2.28 -10.83
N VAL A 59 0.19 1.27 -10.57
CA VAL A 59 0.24 -0.04 -11.25
C VAL A 59 -1.18 -0.48 -11.61
N ARG A 60 -1.36 -1.06 -12.80
CA ARG A 60 -2.62 -1.67 -13.24
C ARG A 60 -2.84 -3.04 -12.61
N CYS A 61 -4.09 -3.41 -12.37
CA CYS A 61 -4.43 -4.77 -11.92
C CYS A 61 -4.20 -5.80 -13.07
N PRO A 62 -3.86 -7.06 -12.76
CA PRO A 62 -3.26 -7.98 -13.73
C PRO A 62 -4.24 -8.71 -14.67
N THR A 63 -5.53 -8.78 -14.34
CA THR A 63 -6.51 -9.57 -15.12
C THR A 63 -7.24 -8.70 -16.14
N PHE A 64 -7.76 -9.31 -17.21
CA PHE A 64 -8.56 -8.62 -18.23
C PHE A 64 -9.72 -7.83 -17.62
N LYS A 65 -10.46 -8.43 -16.67
CA LYS A 65 -11.58 -7.77 -15.97
C LYS A 65 -11.18 -6.48 -15.22
N TYR A 66 -9.94 -6.38 -14.73
CA TYR A 66 -9.51 -5.29 -13.85
C TYR A 66 -8.37 -4.44 -14.42
N ASN A 67 -7.93 -4.68 -15.66
CA ASN A 67 -6.81 -3.95 -16.28
C ASN A 67 -7.08 -2.44 -16.49
N THR A 68 -8.35 -2.02 -16.43
CA THR A 68 -8.78 -0.62 -16.41
C THR A 68 -8.60 0.03 -15.03
N LYS A 69 -8.57 -0.77 -13.97
CA LYS A 69 -8.38 -0.29 -12.60
C LYS A 69 -6.90 -0.16 -12.27
N VAL A 70 -6.60 0.96 -11.62
CA VAL A 70 -5.25 1.33 -11.20
C VAL A 70 -5.18 1.30 -9.67
N ARG A 71 -4.03 0.89 -9.13
CA ARG A 71 -3.77 0.80 -7.69
C ARG A 71 -2.34 1.19 -7.35
N GLN A 72 -2.08 1.38 -6.07
CA GLN A 72 -0.70 1.54 -5.59
C GLN A 72 0.04 0.19 -5.65
N GLY A 73 1.24 0.21 -6.23
CA GLY A 73 2.17 -0.92 -6.24
C GLY A 73 2.97 -1.04 -4.95
N LYS A 74 3.91 -2.00 -4.91
CA LYS A 74 4.83 -2.18 -3.78
C LYS A 74 5.97 -1.15 -3.77
N GLY A 75 6.56 -0.89 -4.93
CA GLY A 75 7.68 0.03 -5.11
C GLY A 75 8.07 0.26 -6.58
N PHE A 76 8.78 1.35 -6.82
CA PHE A 76 9.27 1.75 -8.15
C PHE A 76 10.31 0.76 -8.68
N THR A 77 10.35 0.55 -9.99
CA THR A 77 11.38 -0.29 -10.63
C THR A 77 12.72 0.43 -10.68
N LEU A 78 13.80 -0.32 -10.93
CA LEU A 78 15.12 0.28 -11.13
C LEU A 78 15.16 1.15 -12.40
N ASP A 79 14.42 0.76 -13.43
CA ASP A 79 14.35 1.49 -14.70
C ASP A 79 13.65 2.84 -14.54
N GLU A 80 12.55 2.88 -13.78
CA GLU A 80 11.84 4.13 -13.44
C GLU A 80 12.73 5.08 -12.65
N LEU A 81 13.47 4.56 -11.67
CA LEU A 81 14.39 5.35 -10.86
C LEU A 81 15.55 5.89 -11.69
N LYS A 82 16.12 5.07 -12.57
CA LYS A 82 17.19 5.47 -13.49
C LYS A 82 16.70 6.58 -14.43
N ALA A 83 15.53 6.42 -15.02
CA ALA A 83 14.92 7.43 -15.91
C ALA A 83 14.55 8.73 -15.17
N ALA A 84 14.26 8.67 -13.86
CA ALA A 84 14.03 9.85 -13.03
C ALA A 84 15.33 10.47 -12.46
N GLY A 85 16.51 9.89 -12.74
CA GLY A 85 17.79 10.37 -12.21
C GLY A 85 17.93 10.19 -10.70
N ILE A 86 17.34 9.12 -10.14
CA ILE A 86 17.36 8.82 -8.71
C ILE A 86 18.14 7.52 -8.47
N ASN A 87 19.18 7.58 -7.63
CA ASN A 87 19.93 6.38 -7.24
C ASN A 87 19.07 5.47 -6.33
N LYS A 88 19.06 4.16 -6.59
CA LYS A 88 18.32 3.15 -5.82
C LYS A 88 18.61 3.18 -4.31
N LYS A 89 19.84 3.50 -3.91
CA LYS A 89 20.23 3.60 -2.48
C LYS A 89 19.63 4.86 -1.84
N LEU A 90 19.71 5.99 -2.54
CA LEU A 90 19.16 7.28 -2.09
C LEU A 90 17.63 7.28 -2.06
N ALA A 91 16.97 6.58 -2.98
CA ALA A 91 15.51 6.52 -3.09
C ALA A 91 14.85 6.17 -1.74
N ARG A 92 15.35 5.14 -1.05
CA ARG A 92 14.76 4.71 0.23
C ARG A 92 14.95 5.75 1.35
N THR A 93 16.06 6.46 1.38
CA THR A 93 16.33 7.50 2.39
C THR A 93 15.44 8.72 2.22
N ILE A 94 15.11 9.09 0.98
CA ILE A 94 14.23 10.23 0.67
C ILE A 94 12.73 9.87 0.68
N GLY A 95 12.39 8.64 1.06
CA GLY A 95 10.99 8.22 1.19
C GLY A 95 10.35 7.62 -0.06
N ILE A 96 11.15 7.10 -1.01
CA ILE A 96 10.66 6.43 -2.22
C ILE A 96 10.81 4.91 -2.07
N SER A 97 9.72 4.17 -2.24
CA SER A 97 9.75 2.70 -2.14
C SER A 97 10.31 2.07 -3.42
N VAL A 98 11.11 1.01 -3.29
CA VAL A 98 11.78 0.35 -4.42
C VAL A 98 11.37 -1.12 -4.45
N ASP A 99 11.00 -1.64 -5.63
CA ASP A 99 10.74 -3.06 -5.86
C ASP A 99 11.54 -3.55 -7.06
N TYR A 100 12.68 -4.19 -6.79
CA TYR A 100 13.60 -4.70 -7.81
C TYR A 100 13.03 -5.88 -8.62
N ARG A 101 11.94 -6.49 -8.17
CA ARG A 101 11.34 -7.67 -8.82
C ARG A 101 10.35 -7.30 -9.92
N ARG A 102 9.77 -6.10 -9.87
CA ARG A 102 8.82 -5.65 -10.89
C ARG A 102 9.59 -5.23 -12.15
N ARG A 103 9.09 -5.67 -13.30
CA ARG A 103 9.60 -5.29 -14.62
C ARG A 103 8.53 -4.49 -15.37
N ASN A 104 8.95 -3.50 -16.13
CA ASN A 104 8.06 -2.75 -17.00
C ASN A 104 8.01 -3.40 -18.37
N LYS A 105 6.79 -3.60 -18.89
CA LYS A 105 6.56 -4.15 -20.24
C LYS A 105 6.04 -3.11 -21.22
N SER A 106 5.51 -1.99 -20.72
CA SER A 106 4.90 -0.94 -21.53
C SER A 106 5.52 0.42 -21.22
N VAL A 107 5.71 1.23 -22.25
CA VAL A 107 6.37 2.54 -22.16
C VAL A 107 5.52 3.54 -21.39
N GLU A 108 4.20 3.46 -21.53
CA GLU A 108 3.23 4.35 -20.87
C GLU A 108 3.31 4.20 -19.35
N SER A 109 3.46 2.96 -18.87
CA SER A 109 3.58 2.69 -17.42
C SER A 109 4.89 3.22 -16.84
N LEU A 110 5.97 3.15 -17.63
CA LEU A 110 7.26 3.72 -17.28
C LEU A 110 7.16 5.24 -17.21
N GLN A 111 6.66 5.89 -18.26
CA GLN A 111 6.52 7.35 -18.32
C GLN A 111 5.65 7.90 -17.20
N GLN A 112 4.49 7.29 -16.94
CA GLN A 112 3.59 7.70 -15.86
C GLN A 112 4.27 7.66 -14.48
N ASN A 113 5.05 6.62 -14.20
CA ASN A 113 5.74 6.48 -12.92
C ASN A 113 6.98 7.37 -12.82
N VAL A 114 7.69 7.61 -13.92
CA VAL A 114 8.80 8.59 -13.98
C VAL A 114 8.27 10.00 -13.71
N GLN A 115 7.15 10.37 -14.33
CA GLN A 115 6.52 11.67 -14.08
C GLN A 115 6.10 11.81 -12.61
N ARG A 116 5.49 10.76 -12.04
CA ARG A 116 5.17 10.72 -10.60
C ARG A 116 6.39 10.90 -9.69
N LEU A 117 7.55 10.32 -10.04
CA LEU A 117 8.78 10.51 -9.28
C LEU A 117 9.29 11.95 -9.38
N LYS A 118 9.24 12.57 -10.56
CA LYS A 118 9.61 13.97 -10.78
C LYS A 118 8.72 14.91 -9.98
N GLU A 119 7.41 14.71 -10.01
CA GLU A 119 6.43 15.48 -9.23
C GLU A 119 6.61 15.32 -7.72
N TYR A 120 6.97 14.12 -7.26
CA TYR A 120 7.27 13.92 -5.85
C TYR A 120 8.54 14.66 -5.44
N ARG A 121 9.58 14.60 -6.28
CA ARG A 121 10.87 15.27 -6.03
C ARG A 121 10.72 16.79 -5.99
N SER A 122 9.89 17.39 -6.84
CA SER A 122 9.65 18.84 -6.80
C SER A 122 8.92 19.31 -5.54
N LYS A 123 8.07 18.44 -4.96
CA LYS A 123 7.34 18.71 -3.72
C LYS A 123 8.12 18.34 -2.45
N LEU A 124 9.28 17.70 -2.57
CA LEU A 124 10.03 17.17 -1.44
C LEU A 124 10.94 18.24 -0.86
N ILE A 125 10.70 18.61 0.40
CA ILE A 125 11.61 19.45 1.18
C ILE A 125 12.61 18.54 1.90
N LEU A 126 13.89 18.66 1.56
CA LEU A 126 14.98 17.90 2.19
C LEU A 126 15.76 18.83 3.13
N PHE A 127 15.81 18.48 4.41
CA PHE A 127 16.61 19.20 5.39
C PHE A 127 18.08 18.77 5.30
N PRO A 128 19.04 19.71 5.40
CA PRO A 128 20.45 19.35 5.47
C PRO A 128 20.75 18.62 6.78
N LYS A 129 21.69 17.67 6.74
CA LYS A 129 22.09 16.92 7.95
C LYS A 129 22.83 17.81 8.96
N LYS A 130 23.57 18.81 8.46
CA LYS A 130 24.25 19.82 9.27
C LYS A 130 23.72 21.20 8.86
N MET A 131 23.12 21.95 9.77
CA MET A 131 22.54 23.27 9.44
C MET A 131 23.59 24.30 8.98
N LYS A 132 24.84 24.16 9.45
CA LYS A 132 25.95 25.07 9.12
C LYS A 132 26.69 24.70 7.83
N ALA A 133 26.40 23.53 7.24
CA ALA A 133 27.03 23.03 6.02
C ALA A 133 25.96 22.27 5.21
N PRO A 134 25.11 23.01 4.48
CA PRO A 134 23.95 22.46 3.79
C PRO A 134 24.32 21.46 2.68
#